data_AF-A0A7K3Z3W2-F1
#
_entry.id   AF-A0A7K3Z3W2-F1
#
_cell.length_a   1.000
_cell.length_b   1.000
_cell.length_c   1.000
_cell.angle_alpha   90.00
_cell.angle_beta   90.00
_cell.angle_gamma   90.00
#
_symmetry.space_group_name_H-M   'P 1'
#
loop_
_entity.id
_entity.type
_entity.pdbx_description
1 polymer ?
#
loop_
_entity_poly.entity_id
_entity_poly.type
_entity_poly.pdbx_seq_one_letter_code
_entity_poly.pdbx_strand_id
1 'polypeptide(L)'
;MLKPAKTEALLLSIFVFAFLYRLLLMLWEGFPPGADIGLHNSVIYSISGSGNIDFLYNFYHMGGGTSLTFPGYHIFTTFVVSLTGLEEYIAHAVIASLFSSLIVLCGFLITKIWSTTAGCIIALLVAISRFDIEMLLWAGYPNAITLFLLPLTFYLFLQRDRFSKIPFIISTAILTGSIFLT
;
A
#
# COMPACT_ATOMS: atom_id res chain seq x y z
N MET A 1 -26.42 3.98 17.72
CA MET A 1 -25.37 2.93 17.69
C MET A 1 -25.73 1.91 16.61
N LEU A 2 -24.88 1.70 15.61
CA LEU A 2 -25.02 0.56 14.68
C LEU A 2 -24.66 -0.74 15.44
N LYS A 3 -25.37 -1.84 15.16
CA LYS A 3 -24.98 -3.16 15.68
C LYS A 3 -23.61 -3.54 15.10
N PRO A 4 -22.74 -4.25 15.83
CA PRO A 4 -21.38 -4.59 15.38
C PRO A 4 -21.32 -5.18 13.96
N ALA A 5 -22.16 -6.17 13.67
CA ALA A 5 -22.27 -6.79 12.34
C ALA A 5 -22.66 -5.80 11.23
N LYS A 6 -23.45 -4.77 11.53
CA LYS A 6 -23.81 -3.73 10.55
C LYS A 6 -22.64 -2.78 10.28
N THR A 7 -21.85 -2.46 11.30
CA THR A 7 -20.65 -1.63 11.15
C THR A 7 -19.58 -2.35 10.34
N GLU A 8 -19.34 -3.62 10.63
CA GLU A 8 -18.37 -4.45 9.90
C GLU A 8 -18.75 -4.59 8.43
N ALA A 9 -20.03 -4.89 8.14
CA ALA A 9 -20.53 -4.96 6.77
C ALA A 9 -20.39 -3.63 6.01
N LEU A 10 -20.67 -2.50 6.69
CA LEU A 10 -20.48 -1.18 6.11
C LEU A 10 -19.00 -0.90 5.81
N LEU A 11 -18.10 -1.17 6.76
CA LEU A 11 -16.67 -0.96 6.56
C LEU A 11 -16.10 -1.84 5.45
N LEU A 12 -16.53 -3.11 5.39
CA LEU A 12 -16.17 -4.01 4.31
C LEU A 12 -16.64 -3.44 2.96
N SER A 13 -17.87 -2.92 2.90
CA SER A 13 -18.42 -2.30 1.68
C SER A 13 -17.61 -1.07 1.25
N ILE A 14 -17.23 -0.20 2.19
CA ILE A 14 -16.39 0.98 1.90
C ILE A 14 -15.00 0.53 1.42
N PHE A 15 -14.39 -0.44 2.09
CA PHE A 15 -13.07 -0.97 1.70
C PHE A 15 -13.11 -1.60 0.30
N VAL A 16 -14.10 -2.46 0.03
CA VAL A 16 -14.27 -3.10 -1.29
C VAL A 16 -14.51 -2.05 -2.36
N PHE A 17 -15.39 -1.07 -2.11
CA PHE A 17 -15.60 0.05 -3.02
C PHE A 17 -14.28 0.77 -3.32
N ALA A 18 -13.51 1.11 -2.28
CA ALA A 18 -12.28 1.86 -2.44
C ALA A 18 -11.20 1.06 -3.20
N PHE A 19 -11.13 -0.25 -2.97
CA PHE A 19 -10.25 -1.16 -3.72
C PHE A 19 -10.63 -1.26 -5.19
N LEU A 20 -11.90 -1.54 -5.49
CA LEU A 20 -12.38 -1.67 -6.87
C LEU A 20 -12.28 -0.35 -7.63
N TYR A 21 -12.60 0.76 -6.99
CA TYR A 21 -12.47 2.09 -7.57
C TYR A 21 -11.02 2.40 -7.95
N ARG A 22 -10.06 2.20 -7.04
CA ARG A 22 -8.64 2.41 -7.31
C ARG A 22 -8.11 1.46 -8.37
N LEU A 23 -8.50 0.18 -8.33
CA LEU A 23 -8.08 -0.80 -9.32
C LEU A 23 -8.60 -0.43 -10.72
N LEU A 24 -9.85 0.03 -10.82
CA LEU A 24 -10.44 0.51 -12.06
C LEU A 24 -9.68 1.72 -12.62
N LEU A 25 -9.31 2.69 -11.77
CA LEU A 25 -8.49 3.84 -12.20
C LEU A 25 -7.09 3.40 -12.67
N MET A 26 -6.49 2.43 -11.99
CA MET A 26 -5.17 1.90 -12.32
C MET A 26 -5.13 1.07 -13.61
N LEU A 27 -6.27 0.60 -14.10
CA LEU A 27 -6.32 -0.24 -15.30
C LEU A 27 -7.19 0.40 -16.40
N TRP A 28 -7.59 1.66 -16.23
CA TRP A 28 -8.55 2.33 -17.09
C TRP A 28 -8.08 2.39 -18.55
N GLU A 29 -6.81 2.72 -18.78
CA GLU A 29 -6.18 2.81 -20.11
C GLU A 29 -5.45 1.51 -20.49
N GLY A 30 -5.76 0.39 -19.85
CA GLY A 30 -5.08 -0.90 -20.02
C GLY A 30 -3.74 -1.03 -19.29
N PHE A 31 -3.08 0.09 -18.97
CA PHE A 31 -1.86 0.15 -18.17
C PHE A 31 -2.00 1.13 -16.99
N PRO A 32 -1.29 0.89 -15.88
CA PRO A 32 -1.19 1.85 -14.78
C PRO A 32 -0.65 3.20 -15.23
N PRO A 33 -1.29 4.30 -14.84
CA PRO A 33 -0.80 5.63 -15.15
C PRO A 33 0.43 5.97 -14.29
N GLY A 34 1.18 6.98 -14.73
CA GLY A 34 2.30 7.55 -13.99
C GLY A 34 3.64 7.46 -14.72
N ALA A 35 4.53 8.41 -14.44
CA ALA A 35 5.83 8.49 -15.09
C ALA A 35 6.81 7.40 -14.61
N ASP A 36 6.61 6.92 -13.38
CA ASP A 36 7.58 6.03 -12.71
C ASP A 36 7.29 4.54 -12.91
N ILE A 37 6.27 4.16 -13.69
CA ILE A 37 6.00 2.73 -13.97
C ILE A 37 7.19 2.03 -14.62
N GLY A 38 7.89 2.70 -15.54
CA GLY A 38 9.08 2.17 -16.18
C GLY A 38 10.24 1.96 -15.21
N LEU A 39 10.35 2.82 -14.19
CA LEU A 39 11.30 2.63 -13.08
C LEU A 39 10.94 1.36 -12.31
N HIS A 40 9.69 1.20 -11.88
CA HIS A 40 9.28 0.05 -11.08
C HIS A 40 9.47 -1.29 -11.81
N ASN A 41 9.05 -1.38 -13.08
CA ASN A 41 9.24 -2.58 -13.90
C ASN A 41 10.73 -2.90 -14.08
N SER A 42 11.58 -1.89 -14.30
CA SER A 42 13.01 -2.12 -14.48
C SER A 42 13.69 -2.73 -13.24
N VAL A 43 13.24 -2.36 -12.03
CA VAL A 43 13.73 -2.97 -10.78
C VAL A 43 13.22 -4.41 -10.64
N ILE A 44 11.95 -4.68 -10.95
CA ILE A 44 11.40 -6.05 -10.94
C ILE A 44 12.14 -6.95 -11.93
N TYR A 45 12.42 -6.43 -13.13
CA TYR A 45 13.18 -7.14 -14.15
C TYR A 45 14.61 -7.45 -13.67
N SER A 46 15.26 -6.53 -12.97
CA SER A 46 16.57 -6.77 -12.34
C SER A 46 16.53 -7.92 -11.33
N ILE A 47 15.43 -8.05 -10.58
CA ILE A 47 15.27 -9.11 -9.56
C ILE A 47 14.94 -10.46 -10.22
N SER A 48 14.05 -10.47 -11.21
CA SER A 48 13.44 -11.70 -11.74
C SER A 48 14.02 -12.21 -13.05
N GLY A 49 14.52 -11.32 -13.91
CA GLY A 49 14.86 -11.64 -15.31
C GLY A 49 16.34 -11.78 -15.61
N SER A 50 17.22 -11.09 -14.87
CA SER A 50 18.64 -10.98 -15.26
C SER A 50 19.63 -11.84 -14.44
N GLY A 51 19.21 -12.34 -13.27
CA GLY A 51 20.08 -13.09 -12.35
C GLY A 51 21.20 -12.26 -11.70
N ASN A 52 21.30 -10.96 -12.01
CA ASN A 52 22.30 -10.05 -11.46
C ASN A 52 21.60 -8.99 -10.62
N ILE A 53 21.12 -9.42 -9.45
CA ILE A 53 20.34 -8.57 -8.54
C ILE A 53 21.24 -7.50 -7.95
N ASP A 54 21.05 -6.26 -8.38
CA ASP A 54 21.66 -5.09 -7.77
C ASP A 54 20.56 -4.10 -7.34
N PHE A 55 20.44 -3.91 -6.01
CA PHE A 55 19.48 -2.99 -5.42
C PHE A 55 20.01 -1.55 -5.33
N LEU A 56 21.31 -1.36 -5.48
CA LEU A 56 21.97 -0.05 -5.43
C LEU A 56 22.12 0.54 -6.82
N TYR A 57 22.24 -0.29 -7.85
CA TYR A 57 22.37 0.14 -9.23
C TYR A 57 21.33 -0.52 -10.14
N ASN A 58 20.51 0.29 -10.80
CA ASN A 58 19.53 -0.18 -11.77
C ASN A 58 20.08 0.02 -13.18
N PHE A 59 20.58 -1.07 -13.78
CA PHE A 59 21.12 -1.08 -15.14
C PHE A 59 20.05 -0.90 -16.24
N TYR A 60 18.77 -1.02 -15.88
CA TYR A 60 17.65 -1.10 -16.82
C TYR A 60 16.79 0.17 -16.86
N HIS A 61 17.14 1.18 -16.06
CA HIS A 61 16.42 2.45 -16.01
C HIS A 61 17.25 3.60 -16.57
N MET A 62 16.70 4.36 -17.52
CA MET A 62 17.30 5.59 -18.10
C MET A 62 18.79 5.48 -18.50
N GLY A 63 19.24 4.32 -19.01
CA GLY A 63 20.64 4.11 -19.42
C GLY A 63 21.59 3.67 -18.29
N GLY A 64 21.06 3.35 -17.12
CA GLY A 64 21.82 2.88 -15.96
C GLY A 64 22.07 3.99 -14.95
N GLY A 65 21.91 3.68 -13.66
CA GLY A 65 22.20 4.63 -12.59
C GLY A 65 21.99 4.05 -11.20
N THR A 66 22.36 4.83 -10.18
CA THR A 66 22.05 4.52 -8.79
C THR A 66 20.54 4.44 -8.61
N SER A 67 20.06 3.34 -8.03
CA SER A 67 18.65 3.15 -7.68
C SER A 67 18.25 4.21 -6.65
N LEU A 68 17.25 5.02 -6.97
CA LEU A 68 16.69 6.03 -6.08
C LEU A 68 15.53 5.49 -5.24
N THR A 69 15.22 4.19 -5.34
CA THR A 69 14.08 3.56 -4.67
C THR A 69 14.52 2.45 -3.74
N PHE A 70 13.92 2.39 -2.56
CA PHE A 70 14.13 1.26 -1.66
C PHE A 70 13.53 -0.03 -2.24
N PRO A 71 14.13 -1.19 -1.97
CA PRO A 71 13.80 -2.41 -2.70
C PRO A 71 12.57 -3.14 -2.15
N GLY A 72 12.05 -2.79 -0.97
CA GLY A 72 11.03 -3.57 -0.27
C GLY A 72 9.76 -3.76 -1.08
N TYR A 73 9.25 -2.68 -1.69
CA TYR A 73 8.10 -2.75 -2.61
C TYR A 73 8.34 -3.69 -3.80
N HIS A 74 9.50 -3.60 -4.42
CA HIS A 74 9.85 -4.36 -5.62
C HIS A 74 10.07 -5.83 -5.31
N ILE A 75 10.72 -6.15 -4.18
CA ILE A 75 10.86 -7.53 -3.68
C ILE A 75 9.48 -8.14 -3.45
N PHE A 76 8.58 -7.42 -2.76
CA PHE A 76 7.23 -7.89 -2.51
C PHE A 76 6.44 -8.10 -3.80
N THR A 77 6.51 -7.15 -4.73
CA THR A 77 5.82 -7.26 -6.02
C THR A 77 6.37 -8.41 -6.86
N THR A 78 7.69 -8.58 -6.91
CA THR A 78 8.34 -9.70 -7.62
C THR A 78 7.92 -11.06 -7.04
N PHE A 79 7.78 -11.14 -5.72
CA PHE A 79 7.25 -12.33 -5.05
C PHE A 79 5.81 -12.63 -5.46
N VAL A 80 4.94 -11.60 -5.49
CA VAL A 80 3.54 -11.74 -5.94
C VAL A 80 3.48 -12.19 -7.40
N VAL A 81 4.27 -11.58 -8.29
CA VAL A 81 4.38 -11.98 -9.70
C VAL A 81 4.81 -13.45 -9.82
N SER A 82 5.88 -13.84 -9.12
CA SER A 82 6.40 -15.21 -9.12
C SER A 82 5.38 -16.23 -8.61
N LEU A 83 4.57 -15.88 -7.61
CA LEU A 83 3.56 -16.78 -7.04
C LEU A 83 2.30 -16.90 -7.91
N THR A 84 1.89 -15.81 -8.57
CA THR A 84 0.58 -15.73 -9.23
C THR A 84 0.65 -15.87 -10.75
N GLY A 85 1.83 -15.63 -11.35
CA GLY A 85 1.99 -15.54 -12.79
C GLY A 85 1.35 -14.30 -13.42
N LEU A 86 0.94 -13.32 -12.62
CA LEU A 86 0.38 -12.05 -13.13
C LEU A 86 1.44 -11.26 -13.89
N GLU A 87 1.01 -10.55 -14.93
CA GLU A 87 1.86 -9.56 -15.61
C GLU A 87 2.25 -8.44 -14.63
N GLU A 88 3.48 -7.93 -14.74
CA GLU A 88 4.08 -7.00 -13.76
C GLU A 88 3.20 -5.77 -13.49
N TYR A 89 2.68 -5.15 -14.55
CA TYR A 89 1.82 -3.97 -14.42
C TYR A 89 0.49 -4.27 -13.72
N ILE A 90 -0.06 -5.49 -13.88
CA ILE A 90 -1.27 -5.93 -13.17
C ILE A 90 -0.94 -6.13 -11.69
N ALA A 91 0.20 -6.76 -11.38
CA ALA A 91 0.67 -6.91 -10.01
C ALA A 91 0.86 -5.55 -9.32
N HIS A 92 1.47 -4.58 -10.00
CA HIS A 92 1.58 -3.20 -9.52
C HIS A 92 0.21 -2.60 -9.20
N ALA A 93 -0.74 -2.67 -10.14
CA ALA A 93 -2.10 -2.14 -9.97
C ALA A 93 -2.82 -2.74 -8.77
N VAL A 94 -2.79 -4.07 -8.64
CA VAL A 94 -3.46 -4.79 -7.55
C VAL A 94 -2.84 -4.46 -6.20
N ILE A 95 -1.52 -4.53 -6.09
CA ILE A 95 -0.80 -4.28 -4.82
C ILE A 95 -1.00 -2.84 -4.39
N ALA A 96 -0.75 -1.87 -5.27
CA ALA A 96 -0.86 -0.47 -4.93
C ALA A 96 -2.31 -0.09 -4.56
N SER A 97 -3.31 -0.62 -5.30
CA SER A 97 -4.73 -0.42 -4.97
C SER A 97 -5.11 -1.04 -3.63
N LEU A 98 -4.58 -2.23 -3.30
CA LEU A 98 -4.82 -2.90 -2.03
C LEU A 98 -4.27 -2.07 -0.86
N PHE A 99 -2.99 -1.73 -0.90
CA PHE A 99 -2.35 -0.98 0.19
C PHE A 99 -2.94 0.42 0.35
N SER A 100 -3.19 1.14 -0.75
CA SER A 100 -3.89 2.42 -0.71
C SER A 100 -5.30 2.28 -0.10
N SER A 101 -5.99 1.17 -0.34
CA SER A 101 -7.31 0.92 0.26
C SER A 101 -7.27 0.54 1.72
N LEU A 102 -6.16 -0.02 2.23
CA LEU A 102 -6.01 -0.30 3.66
C LEU A 102 -5.94 0.99 4.50
N ILE A 103 -5.57 2.13 3.90
CA ILE A 103 -5.61 3.45 4.55
C ILE A 103 -7.03 3.77 5.05
N VAL A 104 -8.07 3.32 4.33
CA VAL A 104 -9.48 3.45 4.74
C VAL A 104 -9.72 2.84 6.13
N LEU A 105 -9.18 1.63 6.35
CA LEU A 105 -9.32 0.92 7.62
C LEU A 105 -8.53 1.63 8.72
N CYS A 106 -7.33 2.13 8.41
CA CYS A 106 -6.54 2.93 9.36
C CYS A 106 -7.29 4.21 9.77
N GLY A 107 -7.88 4.93 8.81
CA GLY A 107 -8.71 6.11 9.09
C GLY A 107 -9.87 5.79 10.03
N PHE A 108 -10.59 4.68 9.78
CA PHE A 108 -11.61 4.20 10.72
C PHE A 108 -11.03 3.91 12.12
N LEU A 109 -9.94 3.16 12.20
CA LEU A 109 -9.33 2.71 13.45
C LEU A 109 -8.83 3.87 14.31
N ILE A 110 -8.24 4.89 13.70
CA ILE A 110 -7.77 6.09 14.39
C ILE A 110 -8.97 6.92 14.86
N THR A 111 -9.98 7.14 14.02
CA THR A 111 -11.08 8.04 14.36
C THR A 111 -12.17 7.41 15.22
N LYS A 112 -12.27 6.07 15.28
CA LYS A 112 -13.27 5.41 16.14
C LYS A 112 -13.08 5.70 17.63
N ILE A 113 -11.93 6.25 18.05
CA ILE A 113 -11.68 6.68 19.43
C ILE A 113 -12.69 7.75 19.89
N TRP A 114 -13.20 8.57 18.97
CA TRP A 114 -14.24 9.56 19.26
C TRP A 114 -15.63 8.93 19.17
N SER A 115 -15.94 8.25 18.06
CA SER A 115 -17.14 7.43 17.93
C SER A 115 -17.07 6.51 16.71
N THR A 116 -17.80 5.40 16.74
CA THR A 116 -17.93 4.50 15.57
C THR A 116 -18.46 5.23 14.33
N THR A 117 -19.41 6.15 14.51
CA THR A 117 -19.98 6.95 13.41
C THR A 117 -18.92 7.85 12.78
N ALA A 118 -18.13 8.56 13.60
CA ALA A 118 -17.04 9.39 13.11
C ALA A 118 -16.00 8.56 12.34
N GLY A 119 -15.65 7.37 12.86
CA GLY A 119 -14.80 6.43 12.14
C GLY A 119 -15.34 6.05 10.76
N CYS A 120 -16.64 5.74 10.63
CA CYS A 120 -17.24 5.38 9.35
C CYS A 120 -17.24 6.55 8.37
N ILE A 121 -17.49 7.77 8.85
CA ILE A 121 -17.44 8.99 8.03
C ILE A 121 -16.02 9.19 7.49
N ILE A 122 -15.00 9.10 8.34
CA ILE A 122 -13.60 9.23 7.89
C ILE A 122 -13.22 8.12 6.92
N ALA A 123 -13.63 6.87 7.16
CA ALA A 123 -13.39 5.77 6.23
C ALA A 123 -13.94 6.11 4.82
N LEU A 124 -15.16 6.65 4.74
CA LEU A 124 -15.76 7.06 3.48
C LEU A 124 -15.00 8.22 2.82
N LEU A 125 -14.59 9.23 3.59
CA LEU A 125 -13.83 10.37 3.05
C LEU A 125 -12.45 9.94 2.51
N VAL A 126 -11.76 9.05 3.22
CA VAL A 126 -10.47 8.48 2.78
C VAL A 126 -10.64 7.61 1.52
N ALA A 127 -11.77 6.92 1.37
CA ALA A 127 -12.04 6.08 0.20
C ALA A 127 -12.04 6.88 -1.12
N ILE A 128 -12.38 8.17 -1.08
CA ILE A 128 -12.44 9.09 -2.24
C ILE A 128 -11.46 10.25 -2.15
N SER A 129 -10.48 10.18 -1.24
CA SER A 129 -9.49 11.22 -1.02
C SER A 129 -8.68 11.46 -2.30
N ARG A 130 -8.78 12.68 -2.85
CA ARG A 130 -8.10 13.06 -4.09
C ARG A 130 -6.59 12.86 -3.99
N PHE A 131 -5.96 13.25 -2.88
CA PHE A 131 -4.51 13.20 -2.75
C PHE A 131 -3.98 11.76 -2.70
N ASP A 132 -4.73 10.84 -2.07
CA ASP A 132 -4.37 9.42 -2.05
C ASP A 132 -4.49 8.80 -3.45
N ILE A 133 -5.52 9.20 -4.20
CA ILE A 133 -5.70 8.78 -5.60
C ILE A 133 -4.59 9.36 -6.48
N GLU A 134 -4.28 10.64 -6.32
CA GLU A 134 -3.24 11.32 -7.10
C GLU A 134 -1.87 10.65 -6.90
N MET A 135 -1.51 10.32 -5.65
CA MET A 135 -0.28 9.56 -5.35
C MET A 135 -0.23 8.21 -6.08
N LEU A 136 -1.37 7.51 -6.14
CA LEU A 136 -1.48 6.23 -6.83
C LEU A 136 -1.31 6.40 -8.35
N LEU A 137 -1.94 7.41 -8.95
CA LEU A 137 -1.91 7.65 -10.40
C LEU A 137 -0.58 8.25 -10.91
N TRP A 138 0.24 8.77 -10.01
CA TRP A 138 1.61 9.21 -10.32
C TRP A 138 2.63 8.05 -10.34
N ALA A 139 2.16 6.81 -10.19
CA ALA A 139 3.00 5.64 -9.94
C ALA A 139 3.80 5.72 -8.63
N GLY A 140 3.31 6.45 -7.62
CA GLY A 140 3.91 6.50 -6.28
C GLY A 140 3.64 5.23 -5.45
N TYR A 141 3.89 4.03 -6.00
CA TYR A 141 3.48 2.77 -5.37
C TYR A 141 4.15 2.49 -4.02
N PRO A 142 5.48 2.69 -3.87
CA PRO A 142 6.11 2.59 -2.55
C PRO A 142 5.50 3.59 -1.57
N ASN A 143 5.25 4.83 -2.02
CA ASN A 143 4.63 5.87 -1.20
C ASN A 143 3.23 5.46 -0.72
N ALA A 144 2.41 4.82 -1.57
CA ALA A 144 1.09 4.33 -1.19
C ALA A 144 1.14 3.30 -0.05
N ILE A 145 2.17 2.45 -0.02
CA ILE A 145 2.40 1.49 1.07
C ILE A 145 2.84 2.24 2.33
N THR A 146 3.77 3.18 2.22
CA THR A 146 4.23 3.99 3.37
C THR A 146 3.08 4.80 3.99
N LEU A 147 2.20 5.36 3.17
CA LEU A 147 1.00 6.07 3.61
C LEU A 147 -0.01 5.16 4.35
N PHE A 148 0.05 3.85 4.15
CA PHE A 148 -0.69 2.89 4.97
C PHE A 148 0.07 2.52 6.25
N LEU A 149 1.38 2.24 6.15
CA LEU A 149 2.19 1.78 7.27
C LEU A 149 2.30 2.83 8.37
N LEU A 150 2.41 4.11 8.03
CA LEU A 150 2.49 5.21 8.99
C LEU A 150 1.26 5.28 9.91
N PRO A 151 0.01 5.42 9.42
CA PRO A 151 -1.16 5.48 10.28
C PRO A 151 -1.45 4.15 10.99
N LEU A 152 -1.12 3.00 10.40
CA LEU A 152 -1.23 1.71 11.10
C LEU A 152 -0.30 1.65 12.31
N THR A 153 0.97 2.00 12.12
CA THR A 153 1.98 2.03 13.18
C THR A 153 1.56 3.01 14.27
N PHE A 154 1.09 4.20 13.89
CA PHE A 154 0.57 5.20 14.82
C PHE A 154 -0.63 4.67 15.61
N TYR A 155 -1.59 3.99 14.96
CA TYR A 155 -2.73 3.39 15.66
C TYR A 155 -2.29 2.34 16.68
N LEU A 156 -1.31 1.50 16.36
CA LEU A 156 -0.77 0.53 17.32
C LEU A 156 -0.15 1.23 18.53
N PHE A 157 0.60 2.31 18.32
CA PHE A 157 1.13 3.12 19.41
C PHE A 157 0.03 3.70 20.30
N LEU A 158 -1.08 4.20 19.72
CA LEU A 158 -2.24 4.67 20.49
C LEU A 158 -2.91 3.57 21.32
N GLN A 159 -2.78 2.31 20.90
CA GLN A 159 -3.40 1.14 21.56
C GLN A 159 -2.39 0.31 22.36
N ARG A 160 -1.19 0.84 22.65
CA ARG A 160 -0.08 0.09 23.28
C ARG A 160 -0.50 -0.68 24.53
N ASP A 161 -1.38 -0.10 25.36
CA ASP A 161 -1.77 -0.67 26.65
C ASP A 161 -2.70 -1.89 26.51
N ARG A 162 -3.21 -2.16 25.29
CA ARG A 162 -4.03 -3.33 24.97
C ARG A 162 -3.22 -4.55 24.57
N PHE A 163 -1.93 -4.40 24.33
CA PHE A 163 -1.05 -5.46 23.85
C PHE A 163 -0.04 -5.83 24.91
N SER A 164 0.35 -7.10 24.93
CA SER A 164 1.48 -7.54 25.74
C SER A 164 2.78 -6.96 25.18
N LYS A 165 3.74 -6.68 26.08
CA LYS A 165 4.96 -5.92 25.77
C LYS A 165 5.77 -6.50 24.61
N ILE A 166 6.01 -7.82 24.60
CA ILE A 166 6.86 -8.47 23.61
C ILE A 166 6.21 -8.46 22.21
N PRO A 167 4.97 -8.96 22.01
CA PRO A 167 4.30 -8.89 20.72
C PRO A 167 4.15 -7.46 20.19
N PHE A 168 3.88 -6.49 21.06
CA PHE A 168 3.83 -5.08 20.69
C PHE A 168 5.16 -4.62 20.09
N ILE A 169 6.28 -4.79 20.82
CA ILE A 169 7.62 -4.38 20.37
C ILE A 169 7.97 -5.02 19.03
N ILE A 170 7.80 -6.34 18.90
CA ILE A 170 8.13 -7.08 17.67
C ILE A 170 7.31 -6.54 16.50
N SER A 171 5.99 -6.42 16.66
CA SER A 171 5.10 -5.98 15.58
C SER A 171 5.43 -4.54 15.16
N THR A 172 5.62 -3.63 16.11
CA THR A 172 5.97 -2.23 15.81
C THR A 172 7.37 -2.09 15.20
N ALA A 173 8.33 -2.93 15.59
CA ALA A 173 9.67 -2.92 15.01
C ALA A 173 9.64 -3.39 13.55
N ILE A 174 8.88 -4.45 13.25
CA ILE A 174 8.70 -4.94 11.87
C ILE A 174 8.03 -3.87 11.01
N LEU A 175 6.95 -3.24 11.50
CA LEU A 175 6.24 -2.19 10.75
C LEU A 175 7.11 -0.95 10.54
N THR A 176 7.85 -0.53 11.57
CA THR A 176 8.78 0.60 11.46
C THR A 176 9.92 0.28 10.48
N GLY A 177 10.51 -0.91 10.56
CA GLY A 177 11.51 -1.37 9.60
C GLY A 177 10.97 -1.41 8.18
N SER A 178 9.71 -1.84 8.01
CA SER A 178 9.04 -1.86 6.70
C SER A 178 8.91 -0.46 6.12
N ILE A 179 8.61 0.56 6.92
CA ILE A 179 8.56 1.97 6.47
C ILE A 179 9.90 2.42 5.89
N PHE A 180 11.04 2.03 6.49
CA PHE A 180 12.37 2.39 5.97
C PHE A 180 12.79 1.59 4.73
N LEU A 181 12.16 0.45 4.48
CA LEU A 181 12.43 -0.40 3.32
C LEU A 181 11.51 -0.11 2.12
N THR A 182 10.55 0.80 2.30
CA THR A 182 9.56 1.19 1.29
C THR A 182 9.85 2.59 0.79
#